data_AF-A0A9Q4E6J6-F1
#
_entry.id   AF-A0A9Q4E6J6-F1
#
_cell.length_a   1.000
_cell.length_b   1.000
_cell.length_c   1.000
_cell.angle_alpha   90.00
_cell.angle_beta   90.00
_cell.angle_gamma   90.00
#
_symmetry.space_group_name_H-M   'P 1'
#
loop_
_entity.id
_entity.type
_entity.pdbx_description
1 polymer ?
#
loop_
_entity_poly.entity_id
_entity_poly.type
_entity_poly.pdbx_seq_one_letter_code
_entity_poly.pdbx_strand_id
1 'polypeptide(L)'
;MNFAWEALILIISGIVLLRISGRKSISQMTLAQTVVMISIGTIIVQPIIETSLWKTLVAASIFTVALILMEWFQIKANWVEKFITGKAKLVIEDGKLNIENMKKLRLTVDQLEMRMRLHGISSIKDVKNATIEANGQLGYEWHDDKKPLTMGDFKKLMNIPAANTMNQSEPDKQDNIFEELKNSSHSASQLK
;
A
#
# COMPACT_ATOMS: atom_id res chain seq x y z
N MET A 1 -36.51 -23.55 -14.35
CA MET A 1 -35.71 -23.83 -13.14
C MET A 1 -34.20 -23.81 -13.39
N ASN A 2 -33.71 -24.00 -14.61
CA ASN A 2 -32.26 -23.99 -14.89
C ASN A 2 -31.62 -22.60 -14.71
N PHE A 3 -32.31 -21.53 -15.12
CA PHE A 3 -31.76 -20.16 -15.10
C PHE A 3 -31.23 -19.71 -13.72
N ALA A 4 -31.96 -19.99 -12.63
CA ALA A 4 -31.53 -19.59 -11.29
C ALA A 4 -30.27 -20.35 -10.84
N TRP A 5 -30.18 -21.63 -11.19
CA TRP A 5 -29.01 -22.47 -10.90
C TRP A 5 -27.80 -22.05 -11.74
N GLU A 6 -28.03 -21.74 -13.01
CA GLU A 6 -27.01 -21.23 -13.93
C GLU A 6 -26.44 -19.89 -13.45
N ALA A 7 -27.30 -18.97 -13.03
CA ALA A 7 -26.89 -17.70 -12.44
C ALA A 7 -26.06 -17.91 -11.15
N LEU A 8 -26.45 -18.85 -10.29
CA LEU A 8 -25.70 -19.19 -9.08
C LEU A 8 -24.29 -19.70 -9.41
N ILE A 9 -24.18 -20.62 -10.37
CA ILE A 9 -22.88 -21.15 -10.83
C ILE A 9 -22.00 -20.03 -11.39
N LEU A 10 -22.58 -19.13 -12.20
CA LEU A 10 -21.83 -18.01 -12.79
C LEU A 10 -21.32 -17.05 -11.72
N ILE A 11 -22.12 -16.74 -10.70
CA ILE A 11 -21.70 -15.88 -9.58
C ILE A 11 -20.55 -16.54 -8.81
N ILE A 12 -20.69 -17.82 -8.45
CA ILE A 12 -19.64 -18.55 -7.72
C ILE A 12 -18.36 -18.63 -8.56
N SER A 13 -18.47 -19.01 -9.84
CA SER A 13 -17.34 -19.06 -10.76
C SER A 13 -16.69 -17.69 -10.91
N GLY A 14 -17.47 -16.63 -11.06
CA GLY A 14 -16.96 -15.26 -11.16
C GLY A 14 -16.18 -14.85 -9.92
N ILE A 15 -16.69 -15.16 -8.72
CA ILE A 15 -15.98 -14.90 -7.45
C ILE A 15 -14.66 -15.67 -7.40
N VAL A 16 -14.64 -16.94 -7.83
CA VAL A 16 -13.41 -17.75 -7.87
C VAL A 16 -12.39 -17.16 -8.85
N LEU A 17 -12.81 -16.82 -10.07
CA LEU A 17 -11.95 -16.21 -11.09
C LEU A 17 -11.38 -14.87 -10.63
N LEU A 18 -12.23 -14.01 -10.04
CA LEU A 18 -11.80 -12.72 -9.47
C LEU A 18 -10.80 -12.92 -8.33
N ARG A 19 -11.00 -13.93 -7.48
CA ARG A 19 -10.08 -14.26 -6.37
C ARG A 19 -8.72 -14.76 -6.88
N ILE A 20 -8.70 -15.51 -7.98
CA ILE A 20 -7.47 -15.96 -8.65
C ILE A 20 -6.75 -14.78 -9.31
N SER A 21 -7.49 -13.82 -9.88
CA SER A 21 -6.96 -12.62 -10.54
C SER A 21 -6.16 -11.69 -9.62
N GLY A 22 -6.27 -11.86 -8.28
CA GLY A 22 -5.41 -11.21 -7.30
C GLY A 22 -6.14 -10.21 -6.40
N ARG A 23 -5.37 -9.49 -5.57
CA ARG A 23 -5.90 -8.60 -4.52
C ARG A 23 -5.69 -7.10 -4.78
N LYS A 24 -5.32 -6.72 -6.00
CA LYS A 24 -5.08 -5.31 -6.37
C LYS A 24 -6.40 -4.55 -6.39
N SER A 25 -6.46 -3.40 -5.73
CA SER A 25 -7.60 -2.48 -5.88
C SER A 25 -7.59 -1.87 -7.28
N ILE A 26 -8.75 -1.42 -7.78
CA ILE A 26 -8.91 -0.81 -9.11
C ILE A 26 -7.89 0.32 -9.35
N SER A 27 -7.56 1.12 -8.33
CA SER A 27 -6.57 2.21 -8.42
C SER A 27 -5.12 1.75 -8.55
N GLN A 28 -4.83 0.48 -8.25
CA GLN A 28 -3.50 -0.13 -8.34
C GLN A 28 -3.32 -0.96 -9.61
N MET A 29 -4.39 -1.16 -10.38
CA MET A 29 -4.34 -1.93 -11.62
C MET A 29 -3.77 -1.08 -12.75
N THR A 30 -3.01 -1.72 -13.64
CA THR A 30 -2.62 -1.11 -14.92
C THR A 30 -3.85 -0.97 -15.82
N LEU A 31 -3.79 -0.04 -16.77
CA LEU A 31 -4.87 0.15 -17.74
C LEU A 31 -5.22 -1.16 -18.47
N ALA A 32 -4.21 -1.95 -18.84
CA ALA A 32 -4.40 -3.22 -19.49
C ALA A 32 -5.11 -4.25 -18.59
N GLN A 33 -4.73 -4.36 -17.31
CA GLN A 33 -5.42 -5.21 -16.34
C GLN A 33 -6.90 -4.82 -16.19
N THR A 34 -7.19 -3.52 -16.14
CA THR A 34 -8.56 -3.02 -16.06
C THR A 34 -9.39 -3.42 -17.28
N VAL A 35 -8.84 -3.30 -18.49
CA VAL A 35 -9.52 -3.72 -19.74
C VAL A 35 -9.85 -5.22 -19.71
N VAL A 36 -8.90 -6.05 -19.28
CA VAL A 36 -9.12 -7.51 -19.20
C VAL A 36 -10.19 -7.85 -18.17
N MET A 37 -10.20 -7.19 -17.01
CA MET A 37 -11.20 -7.44 -15.97
C MET A 37 -12.62 -7.02 -16.38
N ILE A 38 -12.76 -5.87 -17.04
CA ILE A 38 -14.04 -5.46 -17.63
C ILE A 38 -14.49 -6.49 -18.66
N SER A 39 -13.58 -6.99 -19.49
CA SER A 39 -13.88 -8.03 -20.49
C SER A 39 -14.33 -9.35 -19.85
N ILE A 40 -13.71 -9.76 -18.73
CA ILE A 40 -14.15 -10.96 -17.98
C ILE A 40 -15.56 -10.73 -17.43
N GLY A 41 -15.85 -9.55 -16.89
CA GLY A 41 -17.17 -9.20 -16.38
C GLY A 41 -18.26 -9.28 -17.45
N THR A 42 -18.01 -8.78 -18.67
CA THR A 42 -18.97 -8.86 -19.77
C THR A 42 -19.19 -10.30 -20.24
N ILE A 43 -18.14 -11.11 -20.31
CA ILE A 43 -18.22 -12.52 -20.72
C ILE A 43 -19.01 -13.35 -19.71
N ILE A 44 -18.83 -13.14 -18.40
CA ILE A 44 -19.54 -13.89 -17.34
C ILE A 44 -21.07 -13.70 -17.43
N VAL A 45 -21.54 -12.54 -17.90
CA VAL A 45 -22.97 -12.23 -17.99
C VAL A 45 -23.60 -12.75 -19.29
N GLN A 46 -22.83 -12.91 -20.38
CA GLN A 46 -23.34 -13.38 -21.67
C GLN A 46 -24.21 -14.65 -21.67
N PRO A 47 -23.88 -15.74 -20.94
CA PRO A 47 -24.66 -16.98 -21.01
C PRO A 47 -26.06 -16.85 -20.40
N ILE A 48 -26.29 -15.84 -19.56
CA ILE A 48 -27.63 -15.46 -19.08
C ILE A 48 -28.53 -15.03 -20.27
N ILE A 49 -27.92 -14.53 -21.35
CA ILE A 49 -28.60 -13.99 -22.54
C ILE A 49 -28.63 -15.01 -23.69
N GLU A 50 -27.51 -15.69 -23.97
CA GLU A 50 -27.36 -16.56 -25.17
C GLU A 50 -27.29 -18.08 -24.87
N THR A 51 -27.59 -18.51 -23.64
CA THR A 51 -27.82 -19.92 -23.22
C THR A 51 -26.63 -20.89 -23.30
N SER A 52 -25.40 -20.43 -23.57
CA SER A 52 -24.22 -21.31 -23.72
C SER A 52 -23.21 -21.23 -22.55
N LEU A 53 -23.55 -21.80 -21.38
CA LEU A 53 -22.68 -21.79 -20.18
C LEU A 53 -21.27 -22.33 -20.42
N TRP A 54 -21.15 -23.46 -21.13
CA TRP A 54 -19.85 -24.11 -21.35
C TRP A 54 -18.89 -23.21 -22.14
N LYS A 55 -19.40 -22.57 -23.19
CA LYS A 55 -18.59 -21.64 -24.01
C LYS A 55 -18.13 -20.45 -23.18
N THR A 56 -18.99 -19.92 -22.32
CA THR A 56 -18.62 -18.83 -21.41
C THR A 56 -17.57 -19.25 -20.40
N LEU A 57 -17.72 -20.43 -19.80
CA LEU A 57 -16.78 -20.90 -18.78
C LEU A 57 -15.37 -21.11 -19.36
N VAL A 58 -15.30 -21.67 -20.58
CA VAL A 58 -14.05 -21.82 -21.34
C VAL A 58 -13.48 -20.45 -21.69
N ALA A 59 -14.28 -19.53 -22.22
CA ALA A 59 -13.83 -18.18 -22.56
C ALA A 59 -13.30 -17.42 -21.33
N ALA A 60 -14.05 -17.40 -20.23
CA ALA A 60 -13.65 -16.75 -18.99
C ALA A 60 -12.36 -17.36 -18.40
N SER A 61 -12.18 -18.68 -18.53
CA SER A 61 -10.95 -19.36 -18.14
C SER A 61 -9.76 -18.93 -18.99
N ILE A 62 -9.93 -18.83 -20.33
CA ILE A 62 -8.88 -18.35 -21.24
C ILE A 62 -8.45 -16.92 -20.88
N PHE A 63 -9.41 -16.02 -20.64
CA PHE A 63 -9.10 -14.64 -20.24
C PHE A 63 -8.37 -14.58 -18.89
N THR A 64 -8.77 -15.42 -17.93
CA THR A 64 -8.12 -15.48 -16.62
C THR A 64 -6.69 -16.00 -16.74
N VAL A 65 -6.46 -17.06 -17.53
CA VAL A 65 -5.11 -17.58 -17.80
C VAL A 65 -4.26 -16.54 -18.53
N ALA A 66 -4.83 -15.82 -19.50
CA ALA A 66 -4.14 -14.74 -20.20
C ALA A 66 -3.72 -13.61 -19.24
N LEU A 67 -4.56 -13.26 -18.27
CA LEU A 67 -4.23 -12.27 -17.24
C LEU A 67 -3.04 -12.75 -16.37
N ILE A 68 -3.09 -13.99 -15.88
CA ILE A 68 -2.01 -14.56 -15.06
C ILE A 68 -0.70 -14.62 -15.86
N LEU A 69 -0.75 -15.05 -17.12
CA LEU A 69 0.41 -15.10 -18.00
C LEU A 69 0.97 -13.69 -18.22
N MET A 70 0.12 -12.70 -18.47
CA MET A 70 0.52 -11.30 -18.64
C MET A 70 1.25 -10.78 -17.40
N GLU A 71 0.73 -11.04 -16.20
CA GLU A 71 1.41 -10.66 -14.94
C GLU A 71 2.75 -11.38 -14.77
N TRP A 72 2.80 -12.67 -15.10
CA TRP A 72 4.04 -13.43 -15.05
C TRP A 72 5.10 -12.91 -16.02
N PHE A 73 4.70 -12.56 -17.26
CA PHE A 73 5.59 -11.96 -18.25
C PHE A 73 6.07 -10.57 -17.83
N GLN A 74 5.24 -9.76 -17.16
CA GLN A 74 5.67 -8.47 -16.61
C GLN A 74 6.80 -8.66 -15.59
N ILE A 75 6.69 -9.63 -14.68
CA ILE A 75 7.71 -9.91 -13.66
C ILE A 75 9.02 -10.39 -14.31
N LYS A 76 8.91 -11.19 -15.38
CA LYS A 76 10.09 -11.82 -16.02
C LYS A 76 10.82 -10.90 -17.01
N ALA A 77 10.11 -9.95 -17.63
CA ALA A 77 10.66 -9.11 -18.69
C ALA A 77 10.41 -7.61 -18.43
N ASN A 78 11.48 -6.88 -18.07
CA ASN A 78 11.44 -5.44 -17.81
C ASN A 78 10.96 -4.61 -19.02
N TRP A 79 11.14 -5.10 -20.26
CA TRP A 79 10.53 -4.51 -21.46
C TRP A 79 9.00 -4.52 -21.34
N VAL A 80 8.44 -5.65 -20.90
CA VAL A 80 6.99 -5.93 -20.91
C VAL A 80 6.33 -5.13 -19.81
N GLU A 81 6.97 -5.08 -18.65
CA GLU A 81 6.63 -4.16 -17.57
C GLU A 81 6.63 -2.71 -18.06
N LYS A 82 7.72 -2.23 -18.68
CA LYS A 82 7.80 -0.83 -19.15
C LYS A 82 6.75 -0.50 -20.21
N PHE A 83 6.40 -1.45 -21.08
CA PHE A 83 5.41 -1.25 -22.14
C PHE A 83 3.98 -1.27 -21.58
N ILE A 84 3.66 -2.20 -20.70
CA ILE A 84 2.30 -2.39 -20.18
C ILE A 84 2.01 -1.46 -18.99
N THR A 85 2.91 -1.45 -18.01
CA THR A 85 2.74 -0.64 -16.81
C THR A 85 2.97 0.81 -17.16
N GLY A 86 3.96 1.14 -18.00
CA GLY A 86 4.38 2.51 -18.25
C GLY A 86 5.47 2.95 -17.26
N LYS A 87 6.06 4.14 -17.49
CA LYS A 87 7.11 4.69 -16.61
C LYS A 87 6.56 5.82 -15.75
N ALA A 88 6.93 5.82 -14.48
CA ALA A 88 6.73 6.97 -13.60
C ALA A 88 7.34 8.23 -14.21
N LYS A 89 6.67 9.36 -14.02
CA LYS A 89 7.10 10.66 -14.54
C LYS A 89 7.26 11.65 -13.39
N LEU A 90 8.46 12.22 -13.28
CA LEU A 90 8.79 13.23 -12.28
C LEU A 90 7.99 14.52 -12.56
N VAL A 91 7.19 14.96 -11.60
CA VAL A 91 6.35 16.17 -11.66
C VAL A 91 6.77 17.24 -10.66
N ILE A 92 7.46 16.86 -9.58
CA ILE A 92 8.13 17.78 -8.65
C ILE A 92 9.58 17.31 -8.52
N GLU A 93 10.52 18.24 -8.64
CA GLU A 93 11.96 18.04 -8.47
C GLU A 93 12.52 19.15 -7.61
N ASP A 94 13.07 18.78 -6.45
CA ASP A 94 13.58 19.69 -5.41
C ASP A 94 12.61 20.85 -5.07
N GLY A 95 11.35 20.51 -4.79
CA GLY A 95 10.31 21.50 -4.47
C GLY A 95 9.86 22.38 -5.64
N LYS A 96 10.30 22.09 -6.88
CA LYS A 96 9.92 22.83 -8.10
C LYS A 96 9.11 21.96 -9.05
N LEU A 97 8.10 22.56 -9.68
CA LEU A 97 7.27 21.86 -10.67
C LEU A 97 8.03 21.58 -11.95
N ASN A 98 8.01 20.31 -12.40
CA ASN A 98 8.51 19.92 -13.71
C ASN A 98 7.40 20.11 -14.76
N ILE A 99 7.29 21.34 -15.27
CA ILE A 99 6.24 21.74 -16.21
C ILE A 99 6.28 20.94 -17.52
N GLU A 100 7.46 20.53 -17.96
CA GLU A 100 7.62 19.74 -19.20
C GLU A 100 6.93 18.37 -19.07
N ASN A 101 7.20 17.65 -17.99
CA ASN A 101 6.56 16.36 -17.73
C ASN A 101 5.07 16.52 -17.43
N MET A 102 4.66 17.57 -16.71
CA MET A 102 3.24 17.85 -16.48
C MET A 102 2.47 18.08 -17.79
N LYS A 103 3.05 18.82 -18.75
CA LYS A 103 2.47 19.00 -20.09
C LYS A 103 2.34 17.68 -20.85
N LYS A 104 3.37 16.83 -20.80
CA LYS A 104 3.35 15.48 -21.41
C LYS A 104 2.26 14.59 -20.81
N LEU A 105 2.01 14.73 -19.51
CA LEU A 105 0.95 14.03 -18.78
C LEU A 105 -0.43 14.67 -18.89
N ARG A 106 -0.55 15.87 -19.52
CA ARG A 106 -1.77 16.70 -19.50
C ARG A 106 -2.30 16.92 -18.08
N LEU A 107 -1.39 17.10 -17.14
CA LEU A 107 -1.67 17.28 -15.72
C LEU A 107 -1.63 18.77 -15.36
N THR A 108 -2.72 19.31 -14.83
CA THR A 108 -2.72 20.69 -14.33
C THR A 108 -2.12 20.78 -12.93
N VAL A 109 -1.73 22.00 -12.53
CA VAL A 109 -1.25 22.26 -11.16
C VAL A 109 -2.33 21.92 -10.13
N ASP A 110 -3.58 22.34 -10.36
CA ASP A 110 -4.71 22.03 -9.47
C ASP A 110 -4.92 20.52 -9.27
N GLN A 111 -4.74 19.73 -10.33
CA GLN A 111 -4.85 18.27 -10.27
C GLN A 111 -3.70 17.63 -9.50
N LEU A 112 -2.50 18.20 -9.59
CA LEU A 112 -1.35 17.76 -8.79
C LEU A 112 -1.57 18.11 -7.31
N GLU A 113 -1.93 19.35 -7.01
CA GLU A 113 -2.22 19.81 -5.65
C GLU A 113 -3.40 19.05 -5.01
N MET A 114 -4.42 18.70 -5.78
CA MET A 114 -5.51 17.85 -5.32
C MET A 114 -4.99 16.48 -4.86
N ARG A 115 -4.12 15.84 -5.65
CA ARG A 115 -3.50 14.56 -5.26
C ARG A 115 -2.61 14.71 -4.03
N MET A 116 -1.87 15.82 -3.92
CA MET A 116 -1.06 16.13 -2.75
C MET A 116 -1.92 16.27 -1.49
N ARG A 117 -3.04 17.00 -1.56
CA ARG A 117 -3.99 17.14 -0.44
C ARG A 117 -4.59 15.80 0.00
N LEU A 118 -4.90 14.90 -0.94
CA LEU A 118 -5.37 13.55 -0.61
C LEU A 118 -4.34 12.73 0.20
N HIS A 119 -3.05 13.09 0.11
CA HIS A 119 -1.97 12.49 0.89
C HIS A 119 -1.56 13.33 2.11
N GLY A 120 -2.34 14.36 2.46
CA GLY A 120 -2.06 15.25 3.60
C GLY A 120 -0.93 16.26 3.35
N ILE A 121 -0.54 16.47 2.09
CA ILE A 121 0.53 17.40 1.71
C ILE A 121 -0.07 18.76 1.34
N SER A 122 0.29 19.80 2.09
CA SER A 122 -0.27 21.14 1.90
C SER A 122 0.54 22.06 0.98
N SER A 123 1.83 21.78 0.78
CA SER A 123 2.73 22.64 0.03
C SER A 123 3.67 21.85 -0.87
N ILE A 124 3.83 22.32 -2.11
CA ILE A 124 4.80 21.79 -3.08
C ILE A 124 6.23 21.90 -2.55
N LYS A 125 6.53 22.96 -1.79
CA LYS A 125 7.88 23.22 -1.27
C LYS A 125 8.33 22.23 -0.20
N ASP A 126 7.40 21.53 0.44
CA ASP A 126 7.75 20.52 1.45
C ASP A 126 8.13 19.18 0.79
N VAL A 127 7.83 19.02 -0.51
CA VAL A 127 8.09 17.81 -1.28
C VAL A 127 9.38 17.96 -2.05
N LYS A 128 10.36 17.10 -1.73
CA LYS A 128 11.62 17.01 -2.46
C LYS A 128 11.37 16.49 -3.87
N ASN A 129 10.74 15.32 -4.01
CA ASN A 129 10.44 14.74 -5.32
C ASN A 129 9.01 14.21 -5.36
N ALA A 130 8.33 14.34 -6.49
CA ALA A 130 7.07 13.65 -6.72
C ALA A 130 6.98 13.08 -8.13
N THR A 131 6.40 11.90 -8.24
CA THR A 131 6.16 11.19 -9.49
C THR A 131 4.66 10.96 -9.68
N ILE A 132 4.23 10.97 -10.93
CA ILE A 132 2.97 10.34 -11.31
C ILE A 132 3.30 8.95 -11.83
N GLU A 133 2.80 7.96 -11.12
CA GLU A 133 2.83 6.57 -11.50
C GLU A 133 1.88 6.33 -12.66
N ALA A 134 2.06 5.23 -13.37
CA ALA A 134 1.31 5.01 -14.60
C ALA A 134 -0.16 4.61 -14.40
N ASN A 135 -0.53 4.20 -13.18
CA ASN A 135 -1.92 4.12 -12.73
C ASN A 135 -2.51 5.48 -12.33
N GLY A 136 -1.74 6.58 -12.46
CA GLY A 136 -2.15 7.94 -12.14
C GLY A 136 -1.99 8.33 -10.66
N GLN A 137 -1.45 7.45 -9.82
CA GLN A 137 -1.18 7.72 -8.41
C GLN A 137 0.04 8.62 -8.23
N LEU A 138 0.07 9.32 -7.08
CA LEU A 138 1.16 10.22 -6.71
C LEU A 138 2.17 9.45 -5.85
N GLY A 139 3.39 9.28 -6.34
CA GLY A 139 4.56 8.97 -5.52
C GLY A 139 5.19 10.27 -5.02
N TYR A 140 5.69 10.29 -3.79
CA TYR A 140 6.33 11.49 -3.23
C TYR A 140 7.42 11.15 -2.20
N GLU A 141 8.34 12.09 -2.04
CA GLU A 141 9.38 12.11 -1.01
C GLU A 141 9.42 13.52 -0.40
N TRP A 142 9.31 13.61 0.93
CA TRP A 142 9.46 14.87 1.66
C TRP A 142 10.92 15.35 1.67
N HIS A 143 11.13 16.66 1.84
CA HIS A 143 12.44 17.15 2.27
C HIS A 143 12.83 16.57 3.63
N ASP A 144 14.14 16.43 3.88
CA ASP A 144 14.66 15.73 5.06
C ASP A 144 14.22 16.38 6.38
N ASP A 145 14.03 17.71 6.41
CA ASP A 145 13.51 18.47 7.54
C ASP A 145 11.99 18.37 7.73
N LYS A 146 11.27 17.86 6.72
CA LYS A 146 9.81 17.68 6.72
C LYS A 146 9.37 16.23 6.87
N LYS A 147 10.30 15.28 6.80
CA LYS A 147 9.99 13.85 6.97
C LYS A 147 9.42 13.59 8.36
N PRO A 148 8.32 12.81 8.48
CA PRO A 148 7.81 12.44 9.78
C PRO A 148 8.84 11.57 10.51
N LEU A 149 9.03 11.84 11.81
CA LEU A 149 9.97 11.09 12.63
C LEU A 149 9.47 9.65 12.81
N THR A 150 10.31 8.66 12.49
CA THR A 150 9.96 7.27 12.77
C THR A 150 10.26 6.93 14.23
N MET A 151 9.61 5.89 14.78
CA MET A 151 9.93 5.40 16.12
C MET A 151 11.40 4.96 16.25
N GLY A 152 12.01 4.50 15.16
CA GLY A 152 13.43 4.14 15.13
C GLY A 152 14.33 5.38 15.30
N ASP A 153 14.00 6.47 14.61
CA ASP A 153 14.73 7.73 14.70
C ASP A 153 14.56 8.36 16.08
N PHE A 154 13.34 8.34 16.62
CA PHE A 154 13.06 8.82 17.97
C PHE A 154 13.87 8.07 19.04
N LYS A 155 13.91 6.73 19.00
CA LYS A 155 14.69 5.92 19.96
C LYS A 155 16.18 6.24 19.91
N LYS A 156 16.73 6.43 18.69
CA LYS A 156 18.14 6.82 18.51
C LYS A 156 18.43 8.19 19.10
N LEU A 157 17.55 9.17 18.87
CA LEU A 157 17.69 10.53 19.43
C LEU A 157 17.61 10.55 20.95
N MET A 158 16.72 9.74 21.53
CA MET A 158 16.53 9.67 22.98
C MET A 158 17.53 8.72 23.68
N ASN A 159 18.45 8.09 22.94
CA ASN A 159 19.34 7.03 23.43
C ASN A 159 18.59 5.99 24.28
N ILE A 160 17.35 5.67 23.89
CA ILE A 160 16.57 4.65 24.58
C ILE A 160 17.10 3.32 24.06
N PRO A 161 17.86 2.53 24.86
CA PRO A 161 18.28 1.21 24.44
C PRO A 161 17.02 0.46 24.02
N ALA A 162 17.02 -0.05 22.78
CA ALA A 162 15.88 -0.75 22.18
C ALA A 162 15.33 -1.68 23.24
N ALA A 163 14.12 -1.38 23.74
CA ALA A 163 13.53 -2.02 24.90
C ALA A 163 13.81 -3.52 24.84
N ASN A 164 14.81 -3.97 25.59
CA ASN A 164 14.94 -5.37 25.91
C ASN A 164 13.63 -5.68 26.61
N THR A 165 12.89 -6.57 25.98
CA THR A 165 11.81 -7.36 26.54
C THR A 165 11.85 -7.31 28.05
N MET A 166 10.77 -6.85 28.67
CA MET A 166 10.45 -7.12 30.06
C MET A 166 10.58 -8.64 30.27
N ASN A 167 11.77 -9.09 30.66
CA ASN A 167 12.13 -10.45 31.03
C ASN A 167 13.57 -10.41 31.57
N GLN A 168 13.70 -9.88 32.77
CA GLN A 168 14.52 -10.43 33.86
C GLN A 168 14.24 -9.58 35.10
N SER A 169 13.15 -9.93 35.77
CA SER A 169 13.09 -9.81 37.23
C SER A 169 14.05 -10.86 37.78
N GLU A 170 15.33 -10.49 37.93
CA GLU A 170 16.19 -11.13 38.92
C GLU A 170 15.85 -10.52 40.29
N PRO A 171 15.59 -11.34 41.32
CA PRO A 171 15.22 -10.85 42.64
C PRO A 171 16.49 -10.61 43.45
N ASP A 172 17.07 -9.42 43.44
CA ASP A 172 17.95 -9.07 44.56
C ASP A 172 18.16 -7.56 44.77
N LYS A 173 18.09 -7.18 46.04
CA LYS A 173 18.20 -5.83 46.63
C LYS A 173 17.19 -4.80 46.16
N GLN A 174 15.97 -5.04 46.61
CA GLN A 174 15.10 -3.96 47.05
C GLN A 174 15.77 -3.31 48.27
N ASP A 175 16.46 -2.18 48.10
CA ASP A 175 16.81 -1.29 49.21
C ASP A 175 15.48 -0.84 49.81
N ASN A 176 15.02 -1.60 50.79
CA ASN A 176 13.69 -1.45 51.34
C ASN A 176 13.68 -0.16 52.17
N ILE A 177 12.73 0.72 51.90
CA ILE A 177 12.46 1.94 52.68
C ILE A 177 12.33 1.61 54.18
N PHE A 178 11.93 0.37 54.51
CA PHE A 178 11.90 -0.16 55.87
C PHE A 178 13.29 -0.38 56.51
N GLU A 179 14.32 -0.74 55.74
CA GLU A 179 15.72 -0.77 56.22
C GLU A 179 16.28 0.63 56.44
N GLU A 180 15.91 1.60 55.60
CA GLU A 180 16.30 3.01 55.77
C GLU A 180 15.65 3.65 57.01
N LEU A 181 14.37 3.33 57.28
CA LEU A 181 13.68 3.73 58.51
C LEU A 181 14.24 3.03 59.76
N LYS A 182 14.68 1.78 59.62
CA LYS A 182 15.33 1.05 60.72
C LYS A 182 16.71 1.63 61.06
N ASN A 183 17.53 1.97 60.05
CA ASN A 183 18.83 2.61 60.27
C ASN A 183 18.73 4.05 60.77
N SER A 184 17.73 4.82 60.32
CA SER A 184 17.50 6.18 60.82
C SER A 184 16.96 6.21 62.26
N SER A 185 16.28 5.16 62.72
CA SER A 185 15.86 5.04 64.13
C SER A 185 17.02 4.85 65.12
N HIS A 186 18.16 4.31 64.68
CA HIS A 186 19.35 4.16 65.53
C HIS A 186 20.12 5.49 65.72
N SER A 187 20.08 6.40 64.74
CA SER A 187 20.68 7.74 64.87
C SER A 187 19.94 8.65 65.86
N ALA A 188 18.65 8.43 66.10
CA ALA A 188 17.86 9.25 67.02
C ALA A 188 18.10 8.95 68.52
N SER A 189 18.79 7.86 68.86
CA SER A 189 19.08 7.49 70.27
C SER A 189 20.41 8.03 70.83
N GLN A 190 21.21 8.72 70.02
CA GLN A 190 22.48 9.32 70.42
C GLN A 190 22.36 10.80 70.87
N LEU A 191 21.14 11.32 70.99
CA LEU A 191 20.86 12.64 71.55
C LEU A 191 19.95 12.50 72.78
N LYS A 192 20.52 12.00 73.88
CA LYS A 192 20.04 12.29 75.23
C LYS A 192 21.19 12.26 76.23
#